data_AF-A0A2V4XG50-F1
#
_entry.id   AF-A0A2V4XG50-F1
#
_cell.length_a   1.000
_cell.length_b   1.000
_cell.length_c   1.000
_cell.angle_alpha   90.00
_cell.angle_beta   90.00
_cell.angle_gamma   90.00
#
_symmetry.space_group_name_H-M   'P 1'
#
loop_
_entity.id
_entity.type
_entity.pdbx_description
1 polymer ?
#
loop_
_entity_poly.entity_id
_entity_poly.type
_entity_poly.pdbx_seq_one_letter_code
_entity_poly.pdbx_strand_id
1 'polypeptide(L)'
;MLVYKWLLLCICIGQFSVAQQKGHSVIFDDTEVEKQIISEDHLDKYKSDDDFNYEESIAEENFLDKAYRWFQNLLKQFWEAIFGVGSASGFLYFVFRVLPYIILGVLVFLLIRFFLKVNSNNLISKAKEQGSISFSEEEQIIKNEDIPALIKEAINQNNYRLAIRYYYLLSLKLMAESEVISWQPQKTNDDYINEIKKDHLKTDFKNITRIYDYVWYGEFNVDANRFETLRLPFENLNKTFTTR
;
A
#
# COMPACT_ATOMS: atom_id res chain seq x y z
N MET A 1 -16.90 23.94 37.24
CA MET A 1 -15.59 24.08 37.94
C MET A 1 -15.76 24.20 39.46
N LEU A 2 -16.63 23.39 40.09
CA LEU A 2 -16.79 23.37 41.55
C LEU A 2 -16.66 21.96 42.17
N VAL A 3 -16.77 20.90 41.37
CA VAL A 3 -16.72 19.51 41.85
C VAL A 3 -15.29 19.04 42.12
N TYR A 4 -14.31 19.49 41.34
CA TYR A 4 -12.90 19.10 41.51
C TYR A 4 -12.23 19.73 42.75
N LYS A 5 -12.73 20.88 43.24
CA LYS A 5 -12.22 21.54 44.45
C LYS A 5 -12.57 20.79 45.73
N TRP A 6 -13.72 20.11 45.78
CA TRP A 6 -14.12 19.29 46.93
C TRP A 6 -13.45 17.91 46.91
N LEU A 7 -13.14 17.38 45.73
CA LEU A 7 -12.42 16.11 45.60
C LEU A 7 -10.96 16.20 46.09
N LEU A 8 -10.30 17.36 45.89
CA LEU A 8 -8.95 17.63 46.42
C LEU A 8 -8.94 17.87 47.94
N LEU A 9 -10.02 18.39 48.52
CA LEU A 9 -10.08 18.64 49.97
C LEU A 9 -10.25 17.35 50.78
N CYS A 10 -10.92 16.32 50.23
CA CYS A 10 -11.07 15.02 50.89
C CYS A 10 -9.76 14.20 50.94
N ILE A 11 -8.82 14.45 50.02
CA ILE A 11 -7.55 13.71 49.96
C ILE A 11 -6.57 14.20 51.04
N CYS A 12 -6.69 15.45 51.52
CA CYS A 12 -5.78 16.00 52.53
C CYS A 12 -6.17 15.68 53.99
N ILE A 13 -7.39 15.20 54.26
CA ILE A 13 -7.85 14.93 55.64
C ILE A 13 -7.54 13.47 56.06
N GLY A 14 -7.27 12.58 55.11
CA GLY A 14 -7.00 11.15 55.36
C GLY A 14 -5.58 10.78 55.78
N GLN A 15 -4.70 11.76 56.04
CA GLN A 15 -3.29 11.53 56.39
C GLN A 15 -2.95 12.08 57.79
N PHE A 16 -3.87 11.99 58.75
CA PHE A 16 -3.49 12.04 60.16
C PHE A 16 -2.96 10.66 60.56
N SER A 17 -1.68 10.42 60.28
CA SER A 17 -0.97 9.29 60.87
C SER A 17 -0.92 9.48 62.38
N VAL A 18 -1.60 8.60 63.11
CA VAL A 18 -1.39 8.44 64.55
C VAL A 18 0.01 7.86 64.72
N ALA A 19 0.97 8.71 65.05
CA ALA A 19 2.30 8.25 65.47
C ALA A 19 2.14 7.53 66.81
N GLN A 20 2.19 6.19 66.79
CA GLN A 20 2.19 5.41 68.01
C GLN A 20 3.58 5.51 68.65
N GLN A 21 3.73 6.40 69.62
CA GLN A 21 4.98 6.55 70.37
C GLN A 21 5.07 5.43 71.42
N LYS A 22 5.26 4.18 70.96
CA LYS A 22 5.71 3.09 71.84
C LYS A 22 7.21 3.27 72.06
N GLY A 23 7.57 3.94 73.15
CA GLY A 23 8.95 3.94 73.62
C GLY A 23 9.36 2.51 73.95
N HIS A 24 10.32 1.95 73.21
CA HIS A 24 11.00 0.74 73.62
C HIS A 24 11.88 1.06 74.82
N SER A 25 11.76 0.31 75.91
CA SER A 25 12.69 0.37 77.02
C SER A 25 14.07 -0.07 76.54
N VAL A 26 15.08 0.79 76.73
CA VAL A 26 16.48 0.45 76.44
C VAL A 26 16.90 -0.61 77.45
N ILE A 27 17.11 -1.83 76.97
CA ILE A 27 17.73 -2.91 77.74
C ILE A 27 19.23 -2.76 77.50
N PHE A 28 19.99 -2.44 78.55
CA PHE A 28 21.44 -2.45 78.48
C PHE A 28 21.92 -3.90 78.47
N ASP A 29 22.79 -4.21 77.51
CA ASP A 29 23.39 -5.52 77.38
C ASP A 29 24.54 -5.63 78.37
N ASP A 30 24.30 -6.32 79.49
CA ASP A 30 25.30 -6.61 80.53
C ASP A 30 25.98 -7.97 80.30
N THR A 31 25.90 -8.56 79.09
CA THR A 31 26.60 -9.82 78.81
C THR A 31 28.11 -9.65 78.89
N GLU A 32 28.75 -10.58 79.59
CA GLU A 32 30.20 -10.61 79.74
C GLU A 32 30.84 -11.02 78.41
N VAL A 33 31.54 -10.07 77.78
CA VAL A 33 32.13 -10.28 76.46
C VAL A 33 33.41 -11.10 76.61
N GLU A 34 33.37 -12.35 76.15
CA GLU A 34 34.57 -13.16 76.03
C GLU A 34 35.44 -12.64 74.88
N LYS A 35 36.71 -12.30 75.19
CA LYS A 35 37.65 -11.80 74.20
C LYS A 35 38.07 -12.93 73.27
N GLN A 36 37.51 -12.98 72.06
CA GLN A 36 37.95 -13.91 71.03
C GLN A 36 39.40 -13.60 70.60
N ILE A 37 40.24 -14.63 70.58
CA ILE A 37 41.62 -14.53 70.10
C ILE A 37 41.64 -15.04 68.67
N ILE A 38 41.74 -14.11 67.71
CA ILE A 38 41.82 -14.44 66.29
C ILE A 38 43.28 -14.75 65.95
N SER A 39 43.58 -16.01 65.63
CA SER A 39 44.89 -16.41 65.07
C SER A 39 44.88 -16.37 63.54
N GLU A 40 46.07 -16.31 62.93
CA GLU A 40 46.23 -16.23 61.46
C GLU A 40 45.48 -17.35 60.71
N ASP A 41 45.45 -18.55 61.28
CA ASP A 41 44.77 -19.73 60.72
C ASP A 41 43.25 -19.53 60.58
N HIS A 42 42.64 -18.72 61.46
CA HIS A 42 41.22 -18.38 61.35
C HIS A 42 40.92 -17.43 60.18
N LEU A 43 41.93 -16.68 59.72
CA LEU A 43 41.79 -15.71 58.64
C LEU A 43 41.97 -16.34 57.26
N ASP A 44 42.63 -17.49 57.16
CA ASP A 44 42.91 -18.12 55.87
C ASP A 44 41.63 -18.53 55.11
N LYS A 45 40.58 -18.90 55.86
CA LYS A 45 39.25 -19.14 55.29
C LYS A 45 38.67 -17.90 54.61
N TYR A 46 38.82 -16.72 55.21
CA TYR A 46 38.27 -15.47 54.69
C TYR A 46 39.14 -14.84 53.61
N LYS A 47 40.47 -15.02 53.70
CA LYS A 47 41.40 -14.59 52.63
C LYS A 47 41.19 -15.34 51.32
N SER A 48 40.65 -16.55 51.38
CA SER A 48 40.38 -17.40 50.20
C SER A 48 38.97 -17.20 49.63
N ASP A 49 38.15 -16.35 50.25
CA ASP A 49 36.75 -16.15 49.90
C ASP A 49 36.61 -14.91 49.00
N ASP A 50 35.98 -15.10 47.84
CA ASP A 50 35.86 -14.08 46.78
C ASP A 50 34.95 -12.92 47.22
N ASP A 51 34.00 -13.18 48.13
CA ASP A 51 33.12 -12.15 48.72
C ASP A 51 33.90 -11.14 49.58
N PHE A 52 35.14 -11.47 49.99
CA PHE A 52 36.03 -10.61 50.79
C PHE A 52 37.20 -10.03 49.97
N ASN A 53 37.10 -10.05 48.64
CA ASN A 53 38.05 -9.39 47.76
C ASN A 53 37.70 -7.89 47.58
N TYR A 54 38.38 -7.03 48.35
CA TYR A 54 38.18 -5.57 48.32
C TYR A 54 39.10 -4.83 47.33
N GLU A 55 39.79 -5.54 46.43
CA GLU A 55 40.51 -4.87 45.35
C GLU A 55 39.50 -4.29 44.34
N GLU A 56 39.40 -2.95 44.30
CA GLU A 56 38.72 -2.26 43.20
C GLU A 56 39.52 -2.48 41.91
N SER A 57 39.16 -3.54 41.17
CA SER A 57 39.63 -3.69 39.81
C SER A 57 39.00 -2.59 38.96
N ILE A 58 39.79 -1.54 38.68
CA ILE A 58 39.50 -0.65 37.56
C ILE A 58 39.61 -1.55 36.33
N ALA A 59 38.48 -2.05 35.83
CA ALA A 59 38.47 -2.89 34.65
C ALA A 59 39.24 -2.17 33.53
N GLU A 60 40.41 -2.70 33.17
CA GLU A 60 41.20 -2.14 32.08
C GLU A 60 40.33 -2.17 30.83
N GLU A 61 39.99 -0.99 30.32
CA GLU A 61 39.03 -0.86 29.23
C GLU A 61 39.51 -1.67 28.02
N ASN A 62 38.74 -2.71 27.68
CA ASN A 62 39.06 -3.53 26.52
C ASN A 62 38.95 -2.69 25.24
N PHE A 63 39.68 -3.09 24.20
CA PHE A 63 39.58 -2.46 22.88
C PHE A 63 38.13 -2.38 22.38
N LEU A 64 37.31 -3.40 22.70
CA LEU A 64 35.89 -3.44 22.38
C LEU A 64 35.09 -2.36 23.11
N ASP A 65 35.40 -2.08 24.37
CA ASP A 65 34.71 -1.04 25.15
C ASP A 65 35.03 0.35 24.59
N LYS A 66 36.29 0.56 24.19
CA LYS A 66 36.71 1.79 23.50
C LYS A 66 36.01 1.96 22.16
N ALA A 67 35.89 0.89 21.37
CA ALA A 67 35.20 0.90 20.09
C ALA A 67 33.70 1.16 20.25
N TYR A 68 33.06 0.53 21.24
CA TYR A 68 31.63 0.72 21.52
C TYR A 68 31.32 2.15 21.95
N ARG A 69 32.12 2.74 22.83
CA ARG A 69 31.96 4.16 23.22
C ARG A 69 32.22 5.12 22.06
N TRP A 70 33.22 4.86 21.23
CA TRP A 70 33.45 5.65 20.01
C TRP A 70 32.21 5.61 19.10
N PHE A 71 31.64 4.41 18.90
CA PHE A 71 30.44 4.22 18.09
C PHE A 71 29.21 4.92 18.69
N GLN A 72 29.00 4.81 20.01
CA GLN A 72 27.92 5.52 20.70
C GLN A 72 28.05 7.04 20.56
N ASN A 73 29.27 7.59 20.66
CA ASN A 73 29.51 9.01 20.45
C ASN A 73 29.23 9.45 19.01
N LEU A 74 29.60 8.61 18.03
CA LEU A 74 29.32 8.86 16.62
C LEU A 74 27.80 8.85 16.35
N LEU A 75 27.09 7.88 16.92
CA LEU A 75 25.63 7.83 16.87
C LEU A 75 25.01 9.06 17.51
N LYS A 76 25.46 9.45 18.71
CA LYS A 76 24.94 10.63 19.40
C LYS A 76 25.11 11.90 18.55
N GLN A 77 26.29 12.11 17.96
CA GLN A 77 26.54 13.23 17.05
C GLN A 77 25.65 13.18 15.80
N PHE A 78 25.42 12.00 15.23
CA PHE A 78 24.51 11.81 14.10
C PHE A 78 23.06 12.15 14.48
N TRP A 79 22.57 11.66 15.61
CA TRP A 79 21.22 11.94 16.10
C TRP A 79 21.05 13.42 16.47
N GLU A 80 22.05 14.04 17.08
CA GLU A 80 22.05 15.50 17.34
C GLU A 80 22.09 16.31 16.04
N ALA A 81 22.79 15.85 14.99
CA ALA A 81 22.79 16.52 13.69
C ALA A 81 21.45 16.40 12.95
N ILE A 82 20.74 15.27 13.09
CA ILE A 82 19.45 15.03 12.42
C ILE A 82 18.27 15.65 13.21
N PHE A 83 18.30 15.60 14.55
CA PHE A 83 17.18 15.96 15.41
C PHE A 83 17.47 17.11 16.39
N GLY A 84 18.67 17.69 16.37
CA GLY A 84 19.03 18.84 17.20
C GLY A 84 18.31 20.11 16.73
N VAL A 85 17.25 20.48 17.44
CA VAL A 85 16.31 21.58 17.10
C VAL A 85 16.91 22.99 17.37
N GLY A 86 18.23 23.16 17.41
CA GLY A 86 18.85 24.37 17.98
C GLY A 86 19.63 25.29 17.04
N SER A 87 20.37 24.76 16.06
CA SER A 87 21.45 25.55 15.45
C SER A 87 22.02 24.97 14.15
N ALA A 88 21.17 24.37 13.31
CA ALA A 88 21.60 23.94 11.99
C ALA A 88 21.67 25.14 11.02
N SER A 89 22.82 25.83 10.95
CA SER A 89 23.12 26.76 9.84
C SER A 89 23.82 26.01 8.70
N GLY A 90 23.28 26.07 7.48
CA GLY A 90 23.89 25.52 6.26
C GLY A 90 23.12 24.36 5.61
N PHE A 91 23.84 23.34 5.11
CA PHE A 91 23.29 22.21 4.33
C PHE A 91 22.11 21.49 5.03
N LEU A 92 22.18 21.33 6.35
CA LEU A 92 21.11 20.69 7.12
C LEU A 92 19.81 21.52 7.13
N TYR A 93 19.88 22.86 7.08
CA TYR A 93 18.70 23.71 6.89
C TYR A 93 18.03 23.44 5.55
N PHE A 94 18.80 23.29 4.47
CA PHE A 94 18.25 22.95 3.15
C PHE A 94 17.58 21.57 3.17
N VAL A 95 18.20 20.58 3.81
CA VAL A 95 17.64 19.23 3.93
C VAL A 95 16.33 19.23 4.73
N PHE A 96 16.25 19.89 5.88
CA PHE A 96 15.02 19.84 6.70
C PHE A 96 13.94 20.82 6.25
N ARG A 97 14.31 21.94 5.63
CA ARG A 97 13.34 22.95 5.17
C ARG A 97 12.90 22.72 3.74
N VAL A 98 13.80 22.39 2.81
CA VAL A 98 13.50 22.37 1.36
C VAL A 98 13.19 20.96 0.85
N LEU A 99 13.91 19.94 1.32
CA LEU A 99 13.72 18.56 0.86
C LEU A 99 12.28 18.03 1.04
N PRO A 100 11.55 18.32 2.14
CA PRO A 100 10.17 17.85 2.28
C PRO A 100 9.25 18.42 1.20
N TYR A 101 9.44 19.67 0.80
CA TYR A 101 8.67 20.29 -0.29
C TYR A 101 9.03 19.70 -1.65
N ILE A 102 10.30 19.34 -1.88
CA ILE A 102 10.72 18.64 -3.12
C ILE A 102 10.08 17.25 -3.17
N ILE A 103 10.13 16.48 -2.08
CA ILE A 103 9.50 15.16 -1.98
C ILE A 103 7.99 15.26 -2.21
N LEU A 104 7.34 16.25 -1.60
CA LEU A 104 5.92 16.51 -1.80
C LEU A 104 5.61 16.86 -3.26
N GLY A 105 6.42 17.70 -3.90
CA GLY A 105 6.28 18.05 -5.31
C GLY A 105 6.41 16.83 -6.24
N VAL A 106 7.40 15.96 -5.98
CA VAL A 106 7.57 14.70 -6.71
C VAL A 106 6.38 13.77 -6.47
N LEU A 107 5.90 13.66 -5.23
CA LEU A 107 4.72 12.85 -4.90
C LEU A 107 3.50 13.35 -5.67
N VAL A 108 3.22 14.66 -5.65
CA VAL A 108 2.11 15.26 -6.39
C VAL A 108 2.27 15.05 -7.89
N PHE A 109 3.47 15.23 -8.44
CA PHE A 109 3.75 14.94 -9.85
C PHE A 109 3.49 13.48 -10.21
N LEU A 110 3.91 12.54 -9.37
CA LEU A 110 3.66 11.11 -9.57
C LEU A 110 2.17 10.77 -9.47
N LEU A 111 1.45 11.37 -8.52
CA LEU A 111 0.00 11.21 -8.41
C LEU A 111 -0.69 11.75 -9.67
N ILE A 112 -0.38 12.96 -10.11
CA ILE A 112 -0.93 13.53 -11.34
C ILE A 112 -0.61 12.64 -12.53
N ARG A 113 0.65 12.21 -12.70
CA ARG A 113 1.06 11.30 -13.79
C ARG A 113 0.34 9.95 -13.71
N PHE A 114 0.13 9.41 -12.52
CA PHE A 114 -0.57 8.16 -12.29
C PHE A 114 -2.05 8.30 -12.67
N PHE A 115 -2.73 9.33 -12.16
CA PHE A 115 -4.14 9.59 -12.46
C PHE A 115 -4.39 10.00 -13.92
N LEU A 116 -3.47 10.72 -14.57
CA LEU A 116 -3.57 11.03 -16.00
C LEU A 116 -3.31 9.81 -16.89
N LYS A 117 -2.54 8.81 -16.42
CA LYS A 117 -2.32 7.55 -17.14
C LYS A 117 -3.44 6.53 -16.90
N VAL A 118 -4.21 6.68 -15.82
CA VAL A 118 -5.46 5.95 -15.62
C VAL A 118 -6.50 6.54 -16.58
N ASN A 119 -6.89 5.76 -17.58
CA ASN A 119 -7.84 6.07 -18.63
C ASN A 119 -9.04 6.90 -18.12
N SER A 120 -8.99 8.23 -18.33
CA SER A 120 -9.96 9.20 -17.81
C SER A 120 -11.38 9.01 -18.38
N ASN A 121 -11.51 8.23 -19.46
CA ASN A 121 -12.79 7.88 -20.06
C ASN A 121 -13.73 7.10 -19.12
N ASN A 122 -13.21 6.40 -18.10
CA ASN A 122 -14.04 5.63 -17.16
C ASN A 122 -14.62 6.47 -16.01
N LEU A 123 -14.10 7.68 -15.77
CA LEU A 123 -14.53 8.54 -14.66
C LEU A 123 -15.42 9.70 -15.13
N ILE A 124 -15.21 10.20 -16.35
CA ILE A 124 -16.03 11.27 -16.94
C ILE A 124 -17.41 10.73 -17.39
N SER A 125 -17.48 9.48 -17.84
CA SER A 125 -18.73 8.80 -18.20
C SER A 125 -19.65 8.58 -16.99
N LYS A 126 -19.10 8.29 -15.81
CA LYS A 126 -19.87 8.08 -14.58
C LYS A 126 -20.53 9.35 -14.03
N ALA A 127 -20.00 10.53 -14.32
CA ALA A 127 -20.59 11.78 -13.85
C ALA A 127 -21.81 12.24 -14.67
N LYS A 128 -22.10 11.61 -15.82
CA LYS A 128 -23.16 12.05 -16.75
C LYS A 128 -24.46 11.26 -16.63
N GLU A 129 -24.48 10.08 -16.02
CA GLU A 129 -25.69 9.24 -15.96
C GLU A 129 -26.27 9.13 -14.55
N GLN A 130 -26.83 10.24 -14.07
CA GLN A 130 -27.77 10.23 -12.95
C GLN A 130 -29.19 10.05 -13.52
N GLY A 131 -29.55 8.87 -14.03
CA GLY A 131 -30.94 8.60 -14.43
C GLY A 131 -31.20 7.62 -15.57
N SER A 132 -30.32 6.66 -15.85
CA SER A 132 -30.55 5.63 -16.87
C SER A 132 -30.67 4.26 -16.23
N ILE A 133 -31.57 3.45 -16.79
CA ILE A 133 -31.63 2.00 -16.57
C ILE A 133 -30.20 1.47 -16.73
N SER A 134 -29.72 0.67 -15.77
CA SER A 134 -28.36 0.11 -15.78
C SER A 134 -28.19 -0.82 -16.98
N PHE A 135 -27.83 -0.27 -18.13
CA PHE A 135 -27.45 -1.02 -19.32
C PHE A 135 -26.14 -1.77 -19.05
N SER A 136 -25.96 -2.92 -19.70
CA SER A 136 -24.62 -3.51 -19.75
C SER A 136 -23.69 -2.56 -20.52
N GLU A 137 -22.39 -2.58 -20.22
CA GLU A 137 -21.40 -1.74 -20.91
C GLU A 137 -21.46 -1.94 -22.44
N GLU A 138 -21.69 -3.19 -22.88
CA GLU A 138 -21.83 -3.55 -24.30
C GLU A 138 -23.10 -2.97 -24.92
N GLU A 139 -24.21 -2.95 -24.16
CA GLU A 139 -25.46 -2.35 -24.61
C GLU A 139 -25.35 -0.84 -24.79
N GLN A 140 -24.67 -0.16 -23.86
CA GLN A 140 -24.39 1.27 -23.96
C GLN A 140 -23.54 1.57 -25.20
N ILE A 141 -22.46 0.81 -25.42
CA ILE A 141 -21.58 1.00 -26.57
C ILE A 141 -22.32 0.76 -27.90
N ILE A 142 -23.06 -0.35 -28.02
CA ILE A 142 -23.73 -0.71 -29.26
C ILE A 142 -24.82 0.30 -29.63
N LYS A 143 -25.63 0.74 -28.65
CA LYS A 143 -26.77 1.62 -28.89
C LYS A 143 -26.39 3.10 -28.99
N ASN A 144 -25.46 3.57 -28.17
CA ASN A 144 -25.30 5.00 -27.90
C ASN A 144 -23.94 5.57 -28.35
N GLU A 145 -22.94 4.72 -28.65
CA GLU A 145 -21.58 5.19 -28.96
C GLU A 145 -21.18 5.03 -30.44
N ASP A 146 -20.22 5.86 -30.85
CA ASP A 146 -19.53 5.78 -32.14
C ASP A 146 -18.38 4.77 -32.04
N ILE A 147 -18.70 3.50 -32.28
CA ILE A 147 -17.74 2.38 -32.20
C ILE A 147 -16.52 2.60 -33.14
N PRO A 148 -16.67 3.06 -34.40
CA PRO A 148 -15.53 3.44 -35.23
C PRO A 148 -14.57 4.47 -34.59
N ALA A 149 -15.09 5.47 -33.88
CA ALA A 149 -14.25 6.41 -33.14
C ALA A 149 -13.53 5.74 -31.96
N LEU A 150 -14.23 4.87 -31.22
CA LEU A 150 -13.64 4.09 -30.13
C LEU A 150 -12.51 3.17 -30.61
N ILE A 151 -12.66 2.54 -31.77
CA ILE A 151 -11.60 1.71 -32.39
C ILE A 151 -10.35 2.56 -32.65
N LYS A 152 -10.51 3.73 -33.26
CA LYS A 152 -9.37 4.63 -33.54
C LYS A 152 -8.66 5.06 -32.27
N GLU A 153 -9.42 5.41 -31.24
CA GLU A 153 -8.87 5.82 -29.95
C GLU A 153 -8.10 4.67 -29.28
N ALA A 154 -8.66 3.46 -29.25
CA ALA A 154 -7.99 2.29 -28.71
C ALA A 154 -6.67 1.98 -29.43
N ILE A 155 -6.63 2.13 -30.76
CA ILE A 155 -5.41 1.96 -31.56
C ILE A 155 -4.37 3.04 -31.22
N ASN A 156 -4.77 4.32 -31.13
CA ASN A 156 -3.88 5.43 -30.77
C ASN A 156 -3.25 5.26 -29.38
N GLN A 157 -4.01 4.67 -28.45
CA GLN A 157 -3.54 4.35 -27.10
C GLN A 157 -2.69 3.06 -27.03
N ASN A 158 -2.44 2.40 -28.17
CA ASN A 158 -1.80 1.07 -28.26
C ASN A 158 -2.52 -0.01 -27.44
N ASN A 159 -3.84 0.15 -27.24
CA ASN A 159 -4.68 -0.83 -26.57
C ASN A 159 -5.36 -1.74 -27.59
N TYR A 160 -4.57 -2.62 -28.20
CA TYR A 160 -5.02 -3.49 -29.29
C TYR A 160 -6.08 -4.50 -28.87
N ARG A 161 -6.04 -4.96 -27.61
CA ARG A 161 -7.09 -5.83 -27.07
C ARG A 161 -8.45 -5.12 -27.06
N LEU A 162 -8.49 -3.89 -26.59
CA LEU A 162 -9.70 -3.09 -26.56
C LEU A 162 -10.20 -2.77 -27.98
N ALA A 163 -9.28 -2.48 -28.91
CA ALA A 163 -9.62 -2.31 -30.32
C ALA A 163 -10.31 -3.56 -30.90
N ILE A 164 -9.81 -4.78 -30.62
CA ILE A 164 -10.44 -6.04 -31.05
C ILE A 164 -11.85 -6.20 -30.44
N ARG A 165 -12.04 -5.87 -29.16
CA ARG A 165 -13.38 -5.85 -28.55
C ARG A 165 -14.33 -4.92 -29.30
N TYR A 166 -13.90 -3.70 -29.62
CA TYR A 166 -14.73 -2.76 -30.36
C TYR A 166 -15.01 -3.22 -31.80
N TYR A 167 -14.04 -3.84 -32.49
CA TYR A 167 -14.30 -4.45 -33.79
C TYR A 167 -15.38 -5.54 -33.72
N TYR A 168 -15.38 -6.38 -32.68
CA TYR A 168 -16.41 -7.40 -32.48
C TYR A 168 -17.80 -6.79 -32.21
N LEU A 169 -17.88 -5.78 -31.35
CA LEU A 169 -19.14 -5.06 -31.09
C LEU A 169 -19.67 -4.37 -32.33
N LEU A 170 -18.79 -3.82 -33.17
CA LEU A 170 -19.18 -3.26 -34.47
C LEU A 170 -19.76 -4.33 -35.39
N SER A 171 -19.17 -5.53 -35.44
CA SER A 171 -19.73 -6.65 -36.21
C SER A 171 -21.13 -7.03 -35.74
N LEU A 172 -21.35 -7.16 -34.43
CA LEU A 172 -22.67 -7.43 -33.86
C LEU A 172 -23.69 -6.35 -34.23
N LYS A 173 -23.29 -5.07 -34.12
CA LYS A 173 -24.14 -3.93 -34.47
C LYS A 173 -24.57 -3.98 -35.93
N LEU A 174 -23.62 -4.11 -36.86
CA LEU A 174 -23.91 -4.13 -38.30
C LEU A 174 -24.78 -5.34 -38.70
N MET A 175 -24.54 -6.50 -38.09
CA MET A 175 -25.33 -7.71 -38.34
C MET A 175 -26.76 -7.57 -37.80
N ALA A 176 -26.94 -6.89 -36.66
CA ALA A 176 -28.26 -6.59 -36.11
C ALA A 176 -29.03 -5.57 -36.97
N GLU A 177 -28.36 -4.50 -37.40
CA GLU A 177 -28.92 -3.49 -38.33
C GLU A 177 -29.30 -4.10 -39.69
N SER A 178 -28.57 -5.14 -40.12
CA SER A 178 -28.86 -5.90 -41.35
C SER A 178 -29.87 -7.04 -41.16
N GLU A 179 -30.50 -7.13 -39.99
CA GLU A 179 -31.48 -8.18 -39.62
C GLU A 179 -30.94 -9.62 -39.74
N VAL A 180 -29.62 -9.81 -39.70
CA VAL A 180 -28.99 -11.14 -39.75
C VAL A 180 -29.10 -11.83 -38.39
N ILE A 181 -29.04 -11.05 -37.32
CA ILE A 181 -29.19 -11.51 -35.93
C ILE A 181 -30.15 -10.57 -35.17
N SER A 182 -30.77 -11.07 -34.11
CA SER A 182 -31.50 -10.25 -33.15
C SER A 182 -30.63 -10.02 -31.91
N TRP A 183 -29.93 -8.90 -31.86
CA TRP A 183 -29.01 -8.59 -30.76
C TRP A 183 -29.77 -8.40 -29.43
N GLN A 184 -29.30 -9.10 -28.39
CA GLN A 184 -29.84 -9.02 -27.02
C GLN A 184 -28.71 -9.23 -26.01
N PRO A 185 -28.60 -8.42 -24.94
CA PRO A 185 -27.47 -8.47 -24.01
C PRO A 185 -27.32 -9.81 -23.27
N GLN A 186 -28.41 -10.57 -23.13
CA GLN A 186 -28.41 -11.89 -22.47
C GLN A 186 -27.98 -13.06 -23.36
N LYS A 187 -27.81 -12.86 -24.67
CA LYS A 187 -27.45 -13.93 -25.61
C LYS A 187 -25.96 -14.20 -25.59
N THR A 188 -25.60 -15.47 -25.77
CA THR A 188 -24.22 -15.91 -25.91
C THR A 188 -23.72 -15.77 -27.35
N ASN A 189 -22.40 -15.83 -27.53
CA ASN A 189 -21.80 -15.83 -28.86
C ASN A 189 -22.26 -17.03 -29.71
N ASP A 190 -22.51 -18.18 -29.10
CA ASP A 190 -23.05 -19.38 -29.75
C ASP A 190 -24.51 -19.20 -30.19
N ASP A 191 -25.32 -18.48 -29.41
CA ASP A 191 -26.69 -18.15 -29.81
C ASP A 191 -26.69 -17.34 -31.10
N TYR A 192 -25.83 -16.32 -31.20
CA TYR A 192 -25.68 -15.53 -32.43
C TYR A 192 -25.19 -16.37 -33.62
N ILE A 193 -24.25 -17.28 -33.41
CA ILE A 193 -23.80 -18.21 -34.44
C ILE A 193 -24.96 -19.09 -34.97
N ASN A 194 -25.88 -19.47 -34.09
CA ASN A 194 -27.01 -20.33 -34.46
C ASN A 194 -28.13 -19.58 -35.20
N GLU A 195 -28.26 -18.28 -34.99
CA GLU A 195 -29.23 -17.43 -35.72
C GLU A 195 -28.86 -17.21 -37.19
N ILE A 196 -27.57 -17.20 -37.52
CA ILE A 196 -27.09 -16.90 -38.86
C ILE A 196 -27.44 -18.05 -39.82
N LYS A 197 -28.29 -17.75 -40.81
CA LYS A 197 -28.78 -18.72 -41.81
C LYS A 197 -27.82 -18.97 -42.98
N LYS A 198 -26.99 -17.99 -43.34
CA LYS A 198 -26.08 -18.10 -44.49
C LYS A 198 -24.77 -18.75 -44.07
N ASP A 199 -24.39 -19.86 -44.71
CA ASP A 199 -23.23 -20.66 -44.31
C ASP A 199 -21.89 -19.90 -44.36
N HIS A 200 -21.69 -19.04 -45.37
CA HIS A 200 -20.48 -18.22 -45.46
C HIS A 200 -20.39 -17.23 -44.29
N LEU A 201 -21.46 -16.45 -44.04
CA LEU A 201 -21.51 -15.51 -42.91
C LEU A 201 -21.35 -16.22 -41.58
N LYS A 202 -21.94 -17.41 -41.42
CA LYS A 202 -21.81 -18.20 -40.20
C LYS A 202 -20.36 -18.64 -39.97
N THR A 203 -19.65 -19.01 -41.04
CA THR A 203 -18.25 -19.40 -40.98
C THR A 203 -17.34 -18.21 -40.64
N ASP A 204 -17.57 -17.07 -41.28
CA ASP A 204 -16.83 -15.83 -41.02
C ASP A 204 -17.07 -15.32 -39.60
N PHE A 205 -18.33 -15.34 -39.15
CA PHE A 205 -18.69 -14.94 -37.79
C PHE A 205 -18.09 -15.88 -36.74
N LYS A 206 -18.12 -17.20 -36.96
CA LYS A 206 -17.42 -18.17 -36.10
C LYS A 206 -15.92 -17.88 -35.98
N ASN A 207 -15.29 -17.44 -37.07
CA ASN A 207 -13.87 -17.11 -37.06
C ASN A 207 -13.58 -15.90 -36.17
N ILE A 208 -14.32 -14.79 -36.35
CA ILE A 208 -14.11 -13.59 -35.54
C ILE A 208 -14.47 -13.80 -34.07
N THR A 209 -15.50 -14.60 -33.77
CA THR A 209 -15.89 -14.97 -32.40
C THR A 209 -14.76 -15.69 -31.69
N ARG A 210 -14.08 -16.65 -32.35
CA ARG A 210 -12.93 -17.34 -31.76
C ARG A 210 -11.77 -16.39 -31.46
N ILE A 211 -11.49 -15.44 -32.35
CA ILE A 211 -10.45 -14.44 -32.13
C ILE A 211 -10.82 -13.57 -30.93
N TYR A 212 -12.08 -13.10 -30.89
CA TYR A 212 -12.59 -12.30 -29.78
C TYR A 212 -12.49 -13.04 -28.44
N ASP A 213 -12.97 -14.29 -28.38
CA ASP A 213 -12.95 -15.08 -27.15
C ASP A 213 -11.53 -15.29 -26.64
N TYR A 214 -10.59 -15.59 -27.54
CA TYR A 214 -9.19 -15.82 -27.18
C TYR A 214 -8.49 -14.54 -26.73
N VAL A 215 -8.74 -13.41 -27.40
CA VAL A 215 -8.08 -12.12 -27.10
C VAL A 215 -8.67 -11.47 -25.85
N TRP A 216 -10.00 -11.47 -25.72
CA TRP A 216 -10.70 -10.79 -24.65
C TRP A 216 -10.75 -11.65 -23.38
N TYR A 217 -11.37 -12.83 -23.45
CA TYR A 217 -11.55 -13.71 -22.29
C TYR A 217 -10.32 -14.58 -21.99
N GLY A 218 -9.55 -14.95 -23.01
CA GLY A 218 -8.29 -15.71 -22.85
C GLY A 218 -7.10 -14.86 -22.39
N GLU A 219 -7.32 -13.57 -22.14
CA GLU A 219 -6.32 -12.59 -21.78
C GLU A 219 -5.03 -12.60 -22.62
N PHE A 220 -5.14 -12.87 -23.91
CA PHE A 220 -3.98 -12.94 -24.78
C PHE A 220 -3.37 -11.55 -25.04
N ASN A 221 -2.04 -11.45 -24.95
CA ASN A 221 -1.35 -10.19 -25.24
C ASN A 221 -1.22 -10.01 -26.76
N VAL A 222 -1.78 -8.90 -27.27
CA VAL A 222 -1.79 -8.58 -28.70
C VAL A 222 -0.85 -7.40 -28.91
N ASP A 223 0.26 -7.64 -29.63
CA ASP A 223 1.15 -6.59 -30.10
C ASP A 223 0.66 -5.98 -31.41
N ALA A 224 1.31 -4.90 -31.86
CA ALA A 224 0.94 -4.18 -33.08
C ALA A 224 0.96 -5.09 -34.33
N ASN A 225 1.94 -5.98 -34.46
CA ASN A 225 2.09 -6.83 -35.65
C ASN A 225 0.96 -7.88 -35.71
N ARG A 226 0.66 -8.51 -34.57
CA ARG A 226 -0.44 -9.46 -34.45
C ARG A 226 -1.79 -8.78 -34.65
N PHE A 227 -1.96 -7.59 -34.10
CA PHE A 227 -3.18 -6.79 -34.27
C PHE A 227 -3.51 -6.57 -35.74
N GLU A 228 -2.52 -6.18 -36.55
CA GLU A 228 -2.67 -5.95 -37.98
C GLU A 228 -3.22 -7.17 -38.73
N THR A 229 -2.84 -8.37 -38.30
CA THR A 229 -3.36 -9.62 -38.87
C THR A 229 -4.75 -9.95 -38.32
N LEU A 230 -4.96 -9.77 -37.02
CA LEU A 230 -6.19 -10.12 -36.32
C LEU A 230 -7.37 -9.22 -36.65
N ARG A 231 -7.15 -7.97 -37.08
CA ARG A 231 -8.24 -7.04 -37.46
C ARG A 231 -8.87 -7.37 -38.81
N LEU A 232 -8.12 -8.01 -39.72
CA LEU A 232 -8.58 -8.23 -41.10
C LEU A 232 -9.87 -9.05 -41.21
N PRO A 233 -10.05 -10.17 -40.46
CA PRO A 233 -11.31 -10.91 -40.47
C PRO A 233 -12.53 -10.06 -40.07
N PHE A 234 -12.38 -9.18 -39.07
CA PHE A 234 -13.45 -8.28 -38.64
C PHE A 234 -13.79 -7.26 -39.72
N GLU A 235 -12.77 -6.62 -40.30
CA GLU A 235 -12.98 -5.63 -41.37
C GLU A 235 -13.64 -6.23 -42.60
N ASN A 236 -13.24 -7.45 -43.00
CA ASN A 236 -13.82 -8.15 -44.13
C ASN A 236 -15.30 -8.48 -43.89
N LEU A 237 -15.65 -8.96 -42.70
CA LEU A 237 -17.04 -9.20 -42.34
C LEU A 237 -17.86 -7.90 -42.33
N ASN A 238 -17.33 -6.84 -41.69
CA ASN A 238 -18.03 -5.56 -41.55
C ASN A 238 -18.27 -4.86 -42.89
N LYS A 239 -17.34 -4.96 -43.84
CA LYS A 239 -17.49 -4.43 -45.21
C LYS A 239 -18.68 -5.04 -45.96
N THR A 240 -19.01 -6.31 -45.66
CA THR A 240 -20.15 -7.01 -46.27
C THR A 240 -21.49 -6.33 -45.95
N PHE A 241 -21.58 -5.65 -44.80
CA PHE A 241 -22.80 -4.97 -44.35
C PHE A 241 -22.79 -3.46 -44.62
N THR A 242 -21.61 -2.85 -44.76
CA THR A 242 -21.46 -1.40 -44.97
C THR A 242 -21.68 -0.99 -46.44
N THR A 243 -21.55 -1.92 -47.40
CA THR A 243 -21.60 -1.61 -48.85
C THR A 243 -23.02 -1.65 -49.43
N ARG A 244 -24.03 -1.14 -48.72
CA ARG A 244 -25.41 -1.05 -49.20
C ARG A 244 -25.94 0.37 -49.23
#